data_AF-A0A968MEP8-F1
#
_entry.id   AF-A0A968MEP8-F1
#
_cell.length_a   1.000
_cell.length_b   1.000
_cell.length_c   1.000
_cell.angle_alpha   90.00
_cell.angle_beta   90.00
_cell.angle_gamma   90.00
#
_symmetry.space_group_name_H-M   'P 1'
#
loop_
_entity.id
_entity.type
_entity.pdbx_description
1 polymer ?
#
loop_
_entity_poly.entity_id
_entity_poly.type
_entity_poly.pdbx_seq_one_letter_code
_entity_poly.pdbx_strand_id
1 'polypeptide(L)'
;MKLIEVNANDVNSMEAIPFLPIDFFKHHRIMSRHWQPETIFTSSGTTGQQPSQHYVKSLTFYLQNASTGFEQFYGKVQDYCVLALLPSYLERSGSSLVAMANAFIGISKYPQSGFFLNDYQRLIEVLTNNEAAQIPTLLLGVSFALLDLAMDFP
;
A
#
# COMPACT_ATOMS: atom_id res chain seq x y z
N MET A 1 -28.79 4.22 4.76
CA MET A 1 -27.95 5.40 4.44
C MET A 1 -28.49 6.65 5.14
N LYS A 2 -28.52 6.69 6.49
CA LYS A 2 -29.02 7.87 7.24
C LYS A 2 -27.92 8.91 7.52
N LEU A 3 -26.66 8.54 7.31
CA LEU A 3 -25.48 9.34 7.67
C LEU A 3 -24.95 10.22 6.53
N ILE A 4 -25.37 9.97 5.29
CA ILE A 4 -24.92 10.69 4.09
C ILE A 4 -26.08 11.28 3.29
N GLU A 5 -27.30 11.22 3.83
CA GLU A 5 -28.53 11.77 3.24
C GLU A 5 -28.87 11.34 1.81
N VAL A 6 -28.19 10.32 1.28
CA VAL A 6 -28.49 9.70 -0.02
C VAL A 6 -29.36 8.47 0.15
N ASN A 7 -30.40 8.35 -0.68
CA ASN A 7 -31.20 7.13 -0.78
C ASN A 7 -30.52 6.16 -1.77
N ALA A 8 -30.28 4.93 -1.33
CA ALA A 8 -29.60 3.92 -2.15
C ALA A 8 -30.32 3.62 -3.47
N ASN A 9 -31.65 3.76 -3.49
CA ASN A 9 -32.47 3.52 -4.69
C ASN A 9 -32.31 4.60 -5.76
N ASP A 10 -31.75 5.77 -5.41
CA ASP A 10 -31.56 6.88 -6.32
C ASP A 10 -30.17 6.83 -7.00
N VAL A 11 -29.30 5.90 -6.56
CA VAL A 11 -27.95 5.70 -7.11
C VAL A 11 -28.03 4.80 -8.34
N ASN A 12 -28.12 5.41 -9.52
CA ASN A 12 -28.30 4.71 -10.81
C ASN A 12 -27.08 4.75 -11.74
N SER A 13 -25.97 5.37 -11.32
CA SER A 13 -24.71 5.40 -12.06
C SER A 13 -23.52 5.41 -11.10
N MET A 14 -22.30 5.20 -11.62
CA MET A 14 -21.09 5.23 -10.79
C MET A 14 -20.83 6.62 -10.21
N GLU A 15 -21.11 7.66 -10.99
CA GLU A 15 -20.95 9.07 -10.61
C GLU A 15 -21.94 9.49 -9.52
N ALA A 16 -23.07 8.78 -9.40
CA ALA A 16 -24.07 8.99 -8.36
C ALA A 16 -23.69 8.35 -7.01
N ILE A 17 -22.59 7.57 -6.95
CA ILE A 17 -22.14 6.97 -5.69
C ILE A 17 -21.57 8.08 -4.80
N PRO A 18 -22.14 8.32 -3.60
CA PRO A 18 -21.63 9.35 -2.71
C PRO A 18 -20.25 8.97 -2.18
N PHE A 19 -19.35 9.95 -2.18
CA PHE A 19 -18.04 9.80 -1.55
C PHE A 19 -18.21 9.78 -0.02
N LEU A 20 -17.58 8.80 0.63
CA LEU A 20 -17.57 8.72 2.08
C LEU A 20 -16.41 9.55 2.65
N PRO A 21 -16.67 10.49 3.58
CA PRO A 21 -15.61 11.19 4.28
C PRO A 21 -14.71 10.23 5.05
N ILE A 22 -13.41 10.52 5.14
CA ILE A 22 -12.46 9.66 5.84
C ILE A 22 -12.82 9.42 7.32
N ASP A 23 -13.47 10.39 7.96
CA ASP A 23 -13.91 10.27 9.37
C ASP A 23 -14.93 9.16 9.58
N PHE A 24 -15.66 8.73 8.55
CA PHE A 24 -16.54 7.56 8.65
C PHE A 24 -15.73 6.29 8.95
N PHE A 25 -14.57 6.15 8.32
CA PHE A 25 -13.68 5.01 8.54
C PHE A 25 -12.99 5.06 9.90
N LYS A 26 -13.03 6.19 10.62
CA LYS A 26 -12.55 6.30 12.00
C LYS A 26 -13.62 5.83 12.99
N HIS A 27 -14.86 6.26 12.80
CA HIS A 27 -15.93 6.08 13.81
C HIS A 27 -16.90 4.94 13.50
N HIS A 28 -16.88 4.41 12.28
CA HIS A 28 -17.82 3.39 11.82
C HIS A 28 -17.12 2.22 11.13
N ARG A 29 -17.71 1.04 11.30
CA ARG A 29 -17.31 -0.18 10.60
C ARG A 29 -17.94 -0.21 9.20
N ILE A 30 -17.21 0.30 8.21
CA ILE A 30 -17.65 0.35 6.81
C ILE A 30 -17.44 -1.01 6.14
N MET A 31 -18.54 -1.68 5.78
CA MET A 31 -18.54 -3.00 5.13
C MET A 31 -19.75 -3.13 4.20
N SER A 32 -19.62 -3.93 3.14
CA SER A 32 -20.71 -4.18 2.19
C SER A 32 -21.84 -5.07 2.73
N ARG A 33 -21.51 -6.01 3.64
CA ARG A 33 -22.43 -6.99 4.27
C ARG A 33 -21.87 -7.43 5.64
N HIS A 34 -22.54 -8.40 6.26
CA HIS A 34 -22.02 -9.08 7.44
C HIS A 34 -21.01 -10.17 7.04
N TRP A 35 -19.76 -9.97 7.44
CA TRP A 35 -18.67 -10.95 7.35
C TRP A 35 -17.63 -10.63 8.42
N GLN A 36 -16.79 -11.61 8.75
CA GLN A 36 -15.65 -11.41 9.65
C GLN A 36 -14.43 -10.96 8.84
N PRO A 37 -13.74 -9.89 9.26
CA PRO A 37 -12.53 -9.43 8.58
C PRO A 37 -11.42 -10.46 8.78
N GLU A 38 -10.71 -10.79 7.71
CA GLU A 38 -9.46 -11.57 7.80
C GLU A 38 -8.34 -10.69 8.36
N THR A 39 -8.33 -9.41 7.97
CA THR A 39 -7.43 -8.42 8.54
C THR A 39 -8.09 -7.04 8.60
N ILE A 40 -7.50 -6.15 9.41
CA ILE A 40 -7.91 -4.76 9.53
C ILE A 40 -6.68 -3.90 9.30
N PHE A 41 -6.70 -3.09 8.26
CA PHE A 41 -5.65 -2.10 8.02
C PHE A 41 -5.97 -0.78 8.71
N THR A 42 -4.94 -0.06 9.15
CA THR A 42 -5.07 1.23 9.82
C THR A 42 -4.19 2.29 9.14
N SER A 43 -4.71 3.52 9.07
CA SER A 43 -3.91 4.68 8.65
C SER A 43 -2.77 4.95 9.63
N SER A 44 -1.68 5.59 9.20
CA SER A 44 -0.57 6.02 10.06
C SER A 44 -1.01 6.88 11.25
N GLY A 45 -2.09 7.67 11.07
CA GLY A 45 -2.62 8.55 12.11
C GLY A 45 -1.69 9.74 12.39
N THR A 46 -2.24 10.77 13.02
CA THR A 46 -1.48 11.87 13.61
C THR A 46 -1.59 11.77 15.12
N THR A 47 -0.57 12.23 15.86
CA THR A 47 -0.53 12.16 17.32
C THR A 47 -1.84 12.64 17.94
N GLY A 48 -2.48 11.77 18.74
CA GLY A 48 -3.73 12.09 19.44
C GLY A 48 -5.03 11.81 18.70
N GLN A 49 -5.01 11.34 17.44
CA GLN A 49 -6.24 10.97 16.70
C GLN A 49 -6.41 9.46 16.54
N GLN A 50 -7.67 9.01 16.59
CA GLN A 50 -8.04 7.63 16.24
C GLN A 50 -7.77 7.39 14.74
N PRO A 51 -6.98 6.36 14.38
CA PRO A 51 -6.71 6.04 12.98
C PRO A 51 -7.96 5.51 12.29
N SER A 52 -8.08 5.76 10.99
CA SER A 52 -9.12 5.14 10.17
C SER A 52 -8.85 3.65 10.01
N GLN A 53 -9.90 2.85 9.98
CA GLN A 53 -9.85 1.40 9.86
C GLN A 53 -10.45 0.94 8.53
N HIS A 54 -9.74 0.04 7.86
CA HIS A 54 -10.21 -0.65 6.66
C HIS A 54 -10.32 -2.13 6.97
N TYR A 55 -11.56 -2.61 7.09
CA TYR A 55 -11.86 -4.02 7.30
C TYR A 55 -11.74 -4.77 5.98
N VAL A 56 -10.90 -5.80 5.92
CA VAL A 56 -10.63 -6.56 4.70
C VAL A 56 -11.22 -7.95 4.84
N LYS A 57 -12.14 -8.31 3.94
CA LYS A 57 -12.80 -9.62 3.94
C LYS A 57 -11.86 -10.76 3.55
N SER A 58 -11.03 -10.55 2.53
CA SER A 58 -10.04 -11.53 2.08
C SER A 58 -8.74 -10.81 1.74
N LEU A 59 -7.66 -11.16 2.42
CA LEU A 59 -6.35 -10.57 2.19
C LEU A 59 -5.81 -10.97 0.82
N THR A 60 -5.99 -12.23 0.42
CA THR A 60 -5.60 -12.72 -0.90
C THR A 60 -6.26 -11.92 -2.02
N PHE A 61 -7.58 -11.73 -1.97
CA PHE A 61 -8.28 -10.92 -2.97
C PHE A 61 -7.79 -9.47 -2.97
N TYR A 62 -7.58 -8.87 -1.80
CA TYR A 62 -7.07 -7.51 -1.68
C TYR A 62 -5.71 -7.34 -2.37
N LEU A 63 -4.78 -8.26 -2.11
CA LEU A 63 -3.43 -8.23 -2.70
C LEU A 63 -3.45 -8.53 -4.20
N GLN A 64 -4.34 -9.42 -4.66
CA GLN A 64 -4.54 -9.67 -6.09
C GLN A 64 -5.07 -8.43 -6.82
N ASN A 65 -5.97 -7.66 -6.21
CA ASN A 65 -6.41 -6.39 -6.80
C ASN A 65 -5.28 -5.37 -6.87
N ALA A 66 -4.42 -5.31 -5.83
CA ALA A 66 -3.26 -4.43 -5.84
C ALA A 66 -2.29 -4.79 -6.98
N SER A 67 -1.98 -6.07 -7.18
CA SER A 67 -1.14 -6.51 -8.30
C SER A 67 -1.81 -6.22 -9.63
N THR A 68 -3.07 -6.61 -9.82
CA THR A 68 -3.82 -6.35 -11.07
C THR A 68 -3.83 -4.86 -11.42
N GLY A 69 -4.07 -3.99 -10.44
CA GLY A 69 -4.06 -2.55 -10.61
C GLY A 69 -2.69 -2.01 -11.05
N PHE A 70 -1.59 -2.50 -10.46
CA PHE A 70 -0.25 -2.16 -10.92
C PHE A 70 0.01 -2.65 -12.34
N GLU A 71 -0.32 -3.91 -12.63
CA GLU A 71 -0.03 -4.55 -13.91
C GLU A 71 -0.78 -3.94 -15.09
N GLN A 72 -1.94 -3.34 -14.84
CA GLN A 72 -2.71 -2.63 -15.85
C GLN A 72 -1.97 -1.42 -16.44
N PHE A 73 -1.09 -0.77 -15.66
CA PHE A 73 -0.38 0.44 -16.09
C PHE A 73 1.11 0.22 -16.35
N TYR A 74 1.74 -0.69 -15.59
CA TYR A 74 3.19 -0.83 -15.55
C TYR A 74 3.71 -2.19 -16.04
N GLY A 75 2.81 -3.15 -16.36
CA GLY A 75 3.20 -4.52 -16.68
C GLY A 75 3.44 -5.38 -15.43
N LYS A 76 3.85 -6.64 -15.63
CA LYS A 76 3.80 -7.66 -14.57
C LYS A 76 4.70 -7.33 -13.38
N VAL A 77 4.20 -7.49 -12.16
CA VAL A 77 4.98 -7.24 -10.92
C VAL A 77 6.23 -8.13 -10.88
N GLN A 78 6.12 -9.37 -11.36
CA GLN A 78 7.24 -10.33 -11.39
C GLN A 78 8.46 -9.84 -12.19
N ASP A 79 8.27 -8.88 -13.11
CA ASP A 79 9.30 -8.34 -13.99
C ASP A 79 9.98 -7.09 -13.40
N TYR A 80 9.64 -6.72 -12.17
CA TYR A 80 10.30 -5.65 -11.42
C TYR A 80 11.09 -6.20 -10.25
N CYS A 81 12.28 -5.66 -10.02
CA CYS A 81 12.93 -5.73 -8.73
C CYS A 81 12.21 -4.79 -7.76
N VAL A 82 11.64 -5.33 -6.68
CA VAL A 82 10.80 -4.58 -5.74
C VAL A 82 11.58 -4.26 -4.48
N LEU A 83 11.87 -2.98 -4.27
CA LEU A 83 12.65 -2.48 -3.14
C LEU A 83 11.74 -1.64 -2.24
N ALA A 84 11.74 -1.90 -0.94
CA ALA A 84 10.88 -1.20 0.02
C ALA A 84 11.69 -0.48 1.11
N LEU A 85 11.77 0.85 1.04
CA LEU A 85 12.34 1.74 2.04
C LEU A 85 11.22 2.33 2.90
N LEU A 86 10.71 1.52 3.84
CA LEU A 86 9.56 1.85 4.67
C LEU A 86 9.92 1.85 6.17
N PRO A 87 10.82 2.75 6.62
CA PRO A 87 11.18 2.85 8.05
C PRO A 87 9.95 3.14 8.91
N SER A 88 9.93 2.62 10.14
CA SER A 88 8.81 2.72 11.10
C SER A 88 7.51 1.99 10.71
N TYR A 89 7.39 1.44 9.50
CA TYR A 89 6.19 0.73 9.06
C TYR A 89 6.21 -0.77 9.37
N LEU A 90 7.39 -1.40 9.51
CA LEU A 90 7.48 -2.82 9.86
C LEU A 90 7.19 -3.10 11.33
N GLU A 91 7.49 -2.15 12.22
CA GLU A 91 7.13 -2.25 13.64
C GLU A 91 5.63 -2.08 13.88
N ARG A 92 4.90 -1.62 12.85
CA ARG A 92 3.47 -1.32 12.91
C ARG A 92 2.66 -2.42 12.22
N SER A 93 1.86 -3.14 12.99
CA SER A 93 0.87 -4.05 12.43
C SER A 93 -0.26 -3.28 11.73
N GLY A 94 -0.84 -3.88 10.69
CA GLY A 94 -2.01 -3.32 10.00
C GLY A 94 -1.71 -2.25 8.93
N SER A 95 -0.51 -2.21 8.34
CA SER A 95 -0.25 -1.37 7.17
C SER A 95 -0.58 -2.11 5.85
N SER A 96 -1.54 -1.59 5.07
CA SER A 96 -1.85 -2.13 3.74
C SER A 96 -0.68 -1.98 2.76
N LEU A 97 0.09 -0.89 2.87
CA LEU A 97 1.28 -0.65 2.06
C LEU A 97 2.36 -1.72 2.31
N VAL A 98 2.58 -2.09 3.57
CA VAL A 98 3.56 -3.14 3.93
C VAL A 98 3.08 -4.50 3.41
N ALA A 99 1.79 -4.81 3.56
CA ALA A 99 1.22 -6.05 3.03
C ALA A 99 1.38 -6.14 1.50
N MET A 100 1.11 -5.04 0.79
CA MET A 100 1.32 -4.96 -0.67
C MET A 100 2.79 -5.11 -1.05
N ALA A 101 3.69 -4.37 -0.40
CA ALA A 101 5.13 -4.44 -0.67
C ALA A 101 5.66 -5.87 -0.45
N ASN A 102 5.28 -6.51 0.65
CA ASN A 102 5.66 -7.89 0.94
C ASN A 102 5.14 -8.87 -0.12
N ALA A 103 3.89 -8.71 -0.56
CA ALA A 103 3.32 -9.53 -1.63
C ALA A 103 4.07 -9.32 -2.96
N PHE A 104 4.39 -8.07 -3.32
CA PHE A 104 5.09 -7.75 -4.56
C PHE A 104 6.53 -8.28 -4.55
N ILE A 105 7.23 -8.17 -3.42
CA ILE A 105 8.54 -8.79 -3.22
C ILE A 105 8.47 -10.31 -3.44
N GLY A 106 7.44 -10.98 -2.90
CA GLY A 106 7.25 -12.42 -3.07
C GLY A 106 6.88 -12.86 -4.50
N ILE A 107 6.31 -11.96 -5.30
CA ILE A 107 5.98 -12.20 -6.72
C ILE A 107 7.19 -11.95 -7.62
N SER A 108 8.09 -11.05 -7.23
CA SER A 108 9.28 -10.69 -8.01
C SER A 108 10.17 -11.89 -8.29
N LYS A 109 10.67 -12.00 -9.53
CA LYS A 109 11.70 -13.00 -9.90
C LYS A 109 13.11 -12.61 -9.45
N TYR A 110 13.28 -11.39 -8.95
CA TYR A 110 14.58 -10.81 -8.62
C TYR A 110 14.89 -11.04 -7.13
N PRO A 111 15.92 -11.84 -6.79
CA PRO A 111 16.24 -12.22 -5.41
C PRO A 111 16.72 -11.04 -4.55
N GLN A 112 17.12 -9.94 -5.17
CA GLN A 112 17.51 -8.71 -4.49
C GLN A 112 16.31 -7.85 -4.06
N SER A 113 15.08 -8.23 -4.44
CA SER A 113 13.86 -7.60 -3.94
C SER A 113 13.73 -7.81 -2.43
N GLY A 114 13.29 -6.77 -1.71
CA GLY A 114 13.26 -6.84 -0.25
C GLY A 114 12.97 -5.51 0.44
N PHE A 115 12.90 -5.59 1.76
CA PHE A 115 12.83 -4.42 2.64
C PHE A 115 14.25 -3.94 2.99
N PHE A 116 14.45 -2.64 2.94
CA PHE A 116 15.72 -1.96 3.26
C PHE A 116 15.48 -1.03 4.44
N LEU A 117 15.61 -1.58 5.66
CA LEU A 117 15.36 -0.84 6.89
C LEU A 117 16.63 -0.10 7.33
N ASN A 118 16.68 1.20 7.07
CA ASN A 118 17.84 2.04 7.40
C ASN A 118 19.16 1.55 6.77
N ASP A 119 19.10 0.61 5.82
CA ASP A 119 20.24 0.08 5.09
C ASP A 119 20.33 0.77 3.72
N TYR A 120 20.59 2.08 3.79
CA TYR A 120 20.66 2.95 2.61
C TYR A 120 21.81 2.55 1.68
N GLN A 121 22.95 2.13 2.26
CA GLN A 121 24.09 1.70 1.47
C GLN A 121 23.76 0.49 0.60
N ARG A 122 23.17 -0.57 1.18
CA ARG A 122 22.77 -1.75 0.40
C ARG A 122 21.68 -1.42 -0.61
N LEU A 123 20.76 -0.52 -0.28
CA LEU A 123 19.72 -0.07 -1.21
C LEU A 123 20.34 0.57 -2.45
N ILE A 124 21.30 1.48 -2.25
CA ILE A 124 22.02 2.17 -3.33
C ILE A 124 22.81 1.18 -4.17
N GLU A 125 23.53 0.25 -3.53
CA GLU A 125 24.27 -0.80 -4.24
C GLU A 125 23.34 -1.61 -5.15
N VAL A 126 22.15 -1.99 -4.67
CA VAL A 126 21.16 -2.71 -5.48
C VAL A 126 20.61 -1.83 -6.61
N LEU A 127 20.30 -0.56 -6.33
CA LEU A 127 19.80 0.39 -7.34
C LEU A 127 20.82 0.58 -8.47
N THR A 128 22.09 0.87 -8.14
CA THR A 128 23.18 1.06 -9.09
C THR A 128 23.41 -0.20 -9.93
N ASN A 129 23.41 -1.37 -9.29
CA ASN A 129 23.56 -2.65 -10.00
C ASN A 129 22.38 -2.93 -10.93
N ASN A 130 21.15 -2.65 -10.49
CA ASN A 130 19.96 -2.81 -11.32
C ASN A 130 19.97 -1.85 -12.51
N GLU A 131 20.38 -0.59 -12.32
CA GLU A 131 20.50 0.40 -13.40
C GLU A 131 21.54 -0.05 -14.44
N ALA A 132 22.73 -0.45 -14.01
CA ALA A 132 23.77 -0.97 -14.90
C ALA A 132 23.31 -2.22 -15.68
N ALA A 133 22.52 -3.09 -15.04
CA ALA A 133 21.96 -4.29 -15.64
C ALA A 133 20.64 -4.07 -16.39
N GLN A 134 20.13 -2.82 -16.45
CA GLN A 134 18.85 -2.47 -17.06
C GLN A 134 17.66 -3.29 -16.51
N ILE A 135 17.69 -3.57 -15.20
CA ILE A 135 16.62 -4.27 -14.49
C ILE A 135 15.54 -3.27 -14.10
N PRO A 136 14.27 -3.45 -14.54
CA PRO A 136 13.16 -2.62 -14.09
C PRO A 136 13.04 -2.67 -12.57
N THR A 137 13.03 -1.51 -11.92
CA THR A 137 13.06 -1.42 -10.45
C THR A 137 11.90 -0.58 -9.96
N LEU A 138 11.14 -1.12 -9.00
CA LEU A 138 10.12 -0.42 -8.26
C LEU A 138 10.66 -0.11 -6.86
N LEU A 139 10.94 1.16 -6.59
CA LEU A 139 11.30 1.64 -5.25
C LEU A 139 10.05 2.20 -4.54
N LEU A 140 9.58 1.50 -3.53
CA LEU A 140 8.52 1.96 -2.63
C LEU A 140 9.15 2.63 -1.41
N GLY A 141 8.92 3.92 -1.23
CA GLY A 141 9.44 4.64 -0.07
C GLY A 141 8.47 5.71 0.46
N VAL A 142 8.63 6.04 1.74
CA VAL A 142 7.95 7.19 2.35
C VAL A 142 8.78 8.45 2.11
N SER A 143 8.09 9.59 1.94
CA SER A 143 8.72 10.82 1.42
C SER A 143 9.94 11.30 2.19
N PHE A 144 9.93 11.24 3.53
CA PHE A 144 11.10 11.65 4.31
C PHE A 144 12.30 10.72 4.08
N ALA A 145 12.10 9.41 4.05
CA ALA A 145 13.17 8.44 3.85
C ALA A 145 13.77 8.52 2.44
N LEU A 146 12.94 8.81 1.44
CA LEU A 146 13.41 9.07 0.07
C LEU A 146 14.18 10.39 -0.03
N LEU A 147 13.77 11.42 0.72
CA LEU A 147 14.49 12.69 0.77
C LEU A 147 15.85 12.52 1.48
N ASP A 148 15.88 11.82 2.61
CA ASP A 148 17.12 11.51 3.34
C ASP A 148 18.09 10.74 2.43
N LEU A 149 17.60 9.72 1.72
CA LEU A 149 18.38 8.98 0.72
C LEU A 149 18.99 9.93 -0.33
N ALA A 150 18.20 10.84 -0.90
CA ALA A 150 18.67 11.76 -1.94
C ALA A 150 19.63 12.84 -1.43
N MET A 151 19.51 13.26 -0.15
CA MET A 151 20.40 14.25 0.45
C MET A 151 21.74 13.64 0.86
N ASP A 152 21.70 12.45 1.46
CA ASP A 152 22.88 11.80 2.03
C ASP A 152 23.69 11.05 0.95
N PHE A 153 23.06 10.73 -0.19
CA PHE A 153 23.67 9.98 -1.29
C PHE A 153 23.23 10.53 -2.67
N PRO A 154 23.79 11.67 -3.11
CA PRO A 154 23.45 12.33 -4.37
C PRO A 154 23.98 11.62 -5.62
#